data_AF-A0A975YGJ5-F1
#
_entry.id   AF-A0A975YGJ5-F1
#
_cell.length_a   1.000
_cell.length_b   1.000
_cell.length_c   1.000
_cell.angle_alpha   90.00
_cell.angle_beta   90.00
_cell.angle_gamma   90.00
#
_symmetry.space_group_name_H-M   'P 1'
#
loop_
_entity.id
_entity.type
_entity.pdbx_description
1 polymer ?
#
loop_
_entity_poly.entity_id
_entity_poly.type
_entity_poly.pdbx_seq_one_letter_code
_entity_poly.pdbx_strand_id
1 'polypeptide(L)'
;MRALLVLGLVLACAGPLFYGAPLSAQTVHGITLGAPVPASLPQPDDTQTQAPLTRRYWADLAGLQVTAIADSETGDVHFVELRPAAGGPVDTPISGIRFGQTTQADLQARFGSEGIVFANVGRAGAFGEVAAYFTTYEIEGGDTVVSFTTTEPLAETSEGTSARSTLDSVVVAQGTYLNQVWGLNRGRLPGYAPIPDPFGD
;
A
#
# COMPACT_ATOMS: atom_id res chain seq x y z
N MET A 1 43.06 -0.64 55.66
CA MET A 1 42.89 -0.44 54.21
C MET A 1 41.61 -1.11 53.75
N ARG A 2 40.52 -0.36 53.54
CA ARG A 2 39.44 -0.75 52.62
C ARG A 2 38.90 0.54 52.00
N ALA A 3 39.35 0.78 50.77
CA ALA A 3 38.84 1.78 49.84
C ALA A 3 37.34 1.49 49.57
N LEU A 4 36.48 2.52 49.66
CA LEU A 4 35.79 3.19 48.53
C LEU A 4 34.78 2.29 47.79
N LEU A 5 33.61 2.71 47.30
CA LEU A 5 32.78 3.93 47.31
C LEU A 5 31.53 3.45 46.51
N VAL A 6 30.31 3.46 47.06
CA VAL A 6 29.21 4.44 46.78
C VAL A 6 28.37 4.24 45.50
N LEU A 7 27.05 4.44 45.69
CA LEU A 7 25.93 4.68 44.75
C LEU A 7 25.51 3.47 43.89
N GLY A 8 24.26 2.97 43.89
CA GLY A 8 22.96 3.61 44.14
C GLY A 8 22.20 3.67 42.82
N LEU A 9 21.18 2.82 42.60
CA LEU A 9 20.26 3.00 41.48
C LEU A 9 18.85 2.46 41.75
N VAL A 10 17.95 3.43 41.95
CA VAL A 10 16.60 3.61 41.41
C VAL A 10 15.69 2.38 41.29
N LEU A 11 14.65 2.42 42.12
CA LEU A 11 13.37 1.73 41.98
C LEU A 11 12.77 2.05 40.60
N ALA A 12 12.78 1.11 39.65
CA ALA A 12 12.04 1.25 38.40
C ALA A 12 10.61 0.74 38.59
N CYS A 13 9.65 1.65 38.42
CA CYS A 13 8.22 1.34 38.39
C CYS A 13 7.93 0.27 37.33
N ALA A 14 7.40 -0.87 37.77
CA ALA A 14 6.74 -1.84 36.91
C ALA A 14 5.43 -1.23 36.40
N GLY A 15 5.49 -0.49 35.30
CA GLY A 15 4.32 -0.22 34.48
C GLY A 15 3.95 -1.49 33.72
N PRO A 16 2.65 -1.82 33.57
CA PRO A 16 2.26 -2.92 32.69
C PRO A 16 2.78 -2.63 31.28
N LEU A 17 3.58 -3.55 30.75
CA LEU A 17 3.90 -3.60 29.33
C LEU A 17 2.55 -3.77 28.61
N PHE A 18 2.03 -2.68 28.04
CA PHE A 18 1.02 -2.79 27.00
C PHE A 18 1.71 -3.50 25.83
N TYR A 19 1.53 -4.82 25.76
CA TYR A 19 1.71 -5.56 24.53
C TYR A 19 0.74 -4.92 23.53
N GLY A 20 1.27 -4.03 22.70
CA GLY A 20 0.53 -3.52 21.55
C GLY A 20 -0.01 -4.72 20.80
N ALA A 21 -1.30 -4.68 20.47
CA ALA A 21 -1.86 -5.68 19.57
C ALA A 21 -0.93 -5.81 18.36
N PRO A 22 -0.66 -7.03 17.86
CA PRO A 22 0.13 -7.18 16.66
C PRO A 22 -0.50 -6.30 15.58
N LEU A 23 0.30 -5.45 14.94
CA LEU A 23 -0.09 -4.78 13.71
C LEU A 23 -0.63 -5.87 12.78
N SER A 24 -1.91 -5.77 12.37
CA SER A 24 -2.46 -6.70 11.38
C SER A 24 -1.61 -6.58 10.12
N ALA A 25 -0.88 -7.66 9.81
CA ALA A 25 -0.04 -7.74 8.64
C ALA A 25 -0.93 -8.05 7.44
N GLN A 26 -1.00 -7.13 6.48
CA GLN A 26 -1.87 -7.30 5.32
C GLN A 26 -1.29 -8.32 4.37
N THR A 27 -2.10 -9.32 4.02
CA THR A 27 -1.76 -10.33 3.04
C THR A 27 -2.56 -10.09 1.78
N VAL A 28 -1.86 -9.90 0.67
CA VAL A 28 -2.44 -9.54 -0.62
C VAL A 28 -1.87 -10.50 -1.65
N HIS A 29 -2.77 -11.26 -2.28
CA HIS A 29 -2.40 -12.24 -3.31
C HIS A 29 -1.32 -13.24 -2.84
N GLY A 30 -1.43 -13.68 -1.58
CA GLY A 30 -0.47 -14.59 -0.94
C GLY A 30 0.82 -13.94 -0.45
N ILE A 31 1.01 -12.63 -0.60
CA ILE A 31 2.19 -11.89 -0.12
C ILE A 31 1.82 -11.06 1.11
N THR A 32 2.52 -11.27 2.22
CA THR A 32 2.28 -10.58 3.50
C THR A 32 3.26 -9.43 3.69
N LEU A 33 2.75 -8.22 3.97
CA LEU A 33 3.60 -7.09 4.34
C LEU A 33 4.33 -7.35 5.67
N GLY A 34 5.61 -6.96 5.72
CA GLY A 34 6.48 -7.19 6.88
C GLY A 34 6.98 -8.63 7.03
N ALA A 35 6.79 -9.46 6.02
CA ALA A 35 7.33 -10.82 5.97
C ALA A 35 8.01 -11.09 4.62
N PRO A 36 8.88 -12.11 4.53
CA PRO A 36 9.44 -12.55 3.26
C PRO A 36 8.38 -13.06 2.29
N VAL A 37 8.64 -12.88 0.98
CA VAL A 37 7.84 -13.51 -0.08
C VAL A 37 7.85 -15.04 0.15
N PRO A 38 6.69 -15.71 0.22
CA PRO A 38 6.63 -17.12 0.55
C PRO A 38 7.24 -17.98 -0.56
N ALA A 39 7.98 -19.01 -0.16
CA ALA A 39 8.62 -19.95 -1.08
C ALA A 39 7.62 -20.81 -1.90
N SER A 40 6.33 -20.79 -1.54
CA SER A 40 5.26 -21.47 -2.28
C SER A 40 4.83 -20.74 -3.54
N LEU A 41 5.15 -19.44 -3.68
CA LEU A 41 4.89 -18.71 -4.91
C LEU A 41 5.86 -19.17 -6.01
N PRO A 42 5.43 -19.16 -7.29
CA PRO A 42 6.33 -19.43 -8.41
C PRO A 42 7.49 -18.43 -8.43
N GLN A 43 8.59 -18.82 -9.07
CA GLN A 43 9.73 -17.93 -9.25
C GLN A 43 9.31 -16.66 -10.01
N PRO A 44 9.76 -15.46 -9.59
CA PRO A 44 9.48 -14.24 -10.32
C PRO A 44 10.13 -14.25 -11.70
N ASP A 45 9.46 -13.65 -12.68
CA ASP A 45 9.95 -13.45 -14.05
C ASP A 45 11.15 -12.49 -14.07
N ASP A 46 11.18 -11.54 -13.14
CA ASP A 46 12.28 -10.59 -13.00
C ASP A 46 12.56 -10.30 -11.52
N THR A 47 13.85 -10.15 -11.20
CA THR A 47 14.32 -9.76 -9.86
C THR A 47 15.44 -8.75 -10.02
N GLN A 48 15.23 -7.57 -9.45
CA GLN A 48 16.20 -6.47 -9.48
C GLN A 48 16.52 -6.06 -8.05
N THR A 49 17.80 -6.09 -7.70
CA THR A 49 18.27 -5.63 -6.39
C THR A 49 19.05 -4.34 -6.56
N GLN A 50 18.59 -3.29 -5.89
CA GLN A 50 19.29 -2.04 -5.71
C GLN A 50 19.22 -1.70 -4.23
N ALA A 51 20.32 -2.01 -3.50
CA ALA A 51 20.36 -1.85 -2.05
C ALA A 51 19.87 -0.45 -1.62
N PRO A 52 18.97 -0.37 -0.62
CA PRO A 52 18.59 -1.46 0.29
C PRO A 52 17.39 -2.31 -0.17
N LEU A 53 16.93 -2.19 -1.41
CA LEU A 53 15.67 -2.81 -1.87
C LEU A 53 15.87 -3.91 -2.91
N THR A 54 15.00 -4.91 -2.85
CA THR A 54 14.83 -5.93 -3.90
C THR A 54 13.41 -5.86 -4.44
N ARG A 55 13.30 -5.64 -5.75
CA ARG A 55 12.05 -5.76 -6.51
C ARG A 55 11.95 -7.17 -7.08
N ARG A 56 10.80 -7.81 -6.88
CA ARG A 56 10.39 -9.06 -7.56
C ARG A 56 9.15 -8.79 -8.38
N TYR A 57 9.10 -9.38 -9.57
CA TYR A 57 8.05 -9.13 -10.54
C TYR A 57 7.56 -10.44 -11.13
N TRP A 58 6.24 -10.58 -11.16
CA TRP A 58 5.51 -11.64 -11.86
C TRP A 58 4.65 -10.99 -12.93
N ALA A 59 4.86 -11.37 -14.19
CA ALA A 59 4.08 -10.88 -15.31
C ALA A 59 2.64 -11.43 -15.30
N ASP A 60 2.47 -12.67 -14.84
CA ASP A 60 1.18 -13.30 -14.62
C ASP A 60 1.26 -14.25 -13.42
N LEU A 61 0.64 -13.82 -12.32
CA LEU A 61 0.38 -14.62 -11.15
C LEU A 61 -1.13 -14.70 -10.98
N ALA A 62 -1.74 -15.75 -11.51
CA ALA A 62 -3.19 -15.99 -11.47
C ALA A 62 -4.03 -14.85 -12.09
N GLY A 63 -3.62 -14.34 -13.25
CA GLY A 63 -4.32 -13.30 -14.01
C GLY A 63 -3.91 -11.87 -13.63
N LEU A 64 -3.05 -11.71 -12.62
CA LEU A 64 -2.55 -10.42 -12.17
C LEU A 64 -1.04 -10.30 -12.40
N GLN A 65 -0.63 -9.15 -12.91
CA GLN A 65 0.75 -8.69 -12.80
C GLN A 65 0.99 -8.28 -11.34
N VAL A 66 2.07 -8.77 -10.74
CA VAL A 66 2.41 -8.49 -9.34
C VAL A 66 3.82 -7.95 -9.25
N THR A 67 3.99 -6.82 -8.58
CA THR A 67 5.30 -6.31 -8.17
C THR A 67 5.37 -6.29 -6.65
N ALA A 68 6.41 -6.91 -6.07
CA ALA A 68 6.70 -6.81 -4.65
C ALA A 68 8.06 -6.13 -4.44
N ILE A 69 8.14 -5.19 -3.50
CA ILE A 69 9.40 -4.56 -3.07
C ILE A 69 9.65 -4.91 -1.62
N ALA A 70 10.83 -5.44 -1.36
CA ALA A 70 11.27 -5.91 -0.05
C ALA A 70 12.60 -5.30 0.36
N ASP A 71 12.88 -5.30 1.66
CA ASP A 71 14.23 -5.09 2.17
C ASP A 71 15.19 -6.18 1.63
N SER A 72 16.35 -5.77 1.14
CA SER A 72 17.32 -6.68 0.52
C SER A 72 18.10 -7.54 1.52
N GLU A 73 18.13 -7.15 2.80
CA GLU A 73 18.82 -7.85 3.88
C GLU A 73 17.86 -8.82 4.60
N THR A 74 16.71 -8.35 5.05
CA THR A 74 15.74 -9.17 5.80
C THR A 74 14.78 -9.94 4.88
N GLY A 75 14.55 -9.42 3.67
CA GLY A 75 13.56 -9.96 2.75
C GLY A 75 12.13 -9.49 3.02
N ASP A 76 11.90 -8.67 4.06
CA ASP A 76 10.57 -8.24 4.46
C ASP A 76 9.92 -7.35 3.40
N VAL A 77 8.72 -7.71 2.97
CA VAL A 77 7.98 -6.97 1.93
C VAL A 77 7.39 -5.67 2.51
N HIS A 78 7.69 -4.54 1.87
CA HIS A 78 7.14 -3.23 2.24
C HIS A 78 6.02 -2.77 1.32
N PHE A 79 5.94 -3.32 0.11
CA PHE A 79 5.06 -2.85 -0.95
C PHE A 79 4.68 -3.98 -1.89
N VAL A 80 3.40 -4.01 -2.26
CA VAL A 80 2.85 -4.88 -3.31
C VAL A 80 1.99 -4.02 -4.24
N GLU A 81 2.21 -4.12 -5.54
CA GLU A 81 1.32 -3.57 -6.58
C GLU A 81 0.72 -4.70 -7.40
N LEU A 82 -0.59 -4.59 -7.64
CA LEU A 82 -1.38 -5.48 -8.48
C LEU A 82 -1.91 -4.72 -9.70
N ARG A 83 -1.82 -5.34 -10.87
CA ARG A 83 -2.37 -4.88 -12.14
C ARG A 83 -2.95 -6.05 -12.93
N PRO A 84 -3.89 -5.83 -13.87
CA PRO A 84 -4.34 -6.90 -14.75
C PRO A 84 -3.21 -7.35 -15.70
N ALA A 85 -2.90 -8.65 -15.75
CA ALA A 85 -1.78 -9.16 -16.56
C ALA A 85 -1.98 -8.99 -18.08
N ALA A 86 -3.22 -9.10 -18.54
CA ALA A 86 -3.59 -9.03 -19.97
C ALA A 86 -4.60 -7.92 -20.30
N GLY A 87 -4.76 -6.94 -19.39
CA GLY A 87 -5.80 -5.92 -19.47
C GLY A 87 -7.22 -6.47 -19.24
N GLY A 88 -8.23 -5.65 -19.55
CA GLY A 88 -9.66 -6.00 -19.41
C GLY A 88 -10.16 -6.06 -17.95
N PRO A 89 -11.42 -6.42 -17.73
CA PRO A 89 -11.95 -6.55 -16.39
C PRO A 89 -11.45 -7.81 -15.70
N VAL A 90 -10.70 -7.61 -14.61
CA VAL A 90 -10.17 -8.69 -13.77
C VAL A 90 -10.53 -8.37 -12.31
N ASP A 91 -10.92 -9.40 -11.56
CA ASP A 91 -11.25 -9.23 -10.15
C ASP A 91 -10.00 -8.86 -9.34
N THR A 92 -10.15 -7.88 -8.45
CA THR A 92 -9.12 -7.63 -7.43
C THR A 92 -9.32 -8.61 -6.26
N PRO A 93 -8.33 -8.73 -5.36
CA PRO A 93 -8.54 -9.43 -4.08
C PRO A 93 -9.55 -8.75 -3.14
N ILE A 94 -10.09 -7.57 -3.50
CA ILE A 94 -11.09 -6.84 -2.73
C ILE A 94 -12.47 -7.13 -3.31
N SER A 95 -13.35 -7.73 -2.52
CA SER A 95 -14.70 -8.12 -2.96
C SER A 95 -15.45 -6.95 -3.57
N GLY A 96 -15.97 -7.12 -4.79
CA GLY A 96 -16.73 -6.11 -5.52
C GLY A 96 -15.90 -4.99 -6.18
N ILE A 97 -14.56 -5.07 -6.15
CA ILE A 97 -13.67 -4.16 -6.89
C ILE A 97 -13.01 -4.94 -8.04
N ARG A 98 -13.02 -4.35 -9.24
CA ARG A 98 -12.52 -4.95 -10.47
C ARG A 98 -11.70 -3.96 -11.28
N PHE A 99 -10.54 -4.40 -11.76
CA PHE A 99 -9.73 -3.65 -12.74
C PHE A 99 -10.55 -3.35 -13.99
N GLY A 100 -10.28 -2.24 -14.66
CA GLY A 100 -10.95 -1.81 -15.91
C GLY A 100 -12.46 -1.55 -15.79
N GLN A 101 -13.05 -1.63 -14.59
CA GLN A 101 -14.49 -1.47 -14.36
C GLN A 101 -14.81 -0.55 -13.18
N THR A 102 -14.19 -0.77 -12.03
CA THR A 102 -14.43 0.09 -10.85
C THR A 102 -13.91 1.49 -11.14
N THR A 103 -14.76 2.49 -10.97
CA THR A 103 -14.42 3.90 -11.22
C THR A 103 -13.89 4.59 -9.97
N GLN A 104 -13.31 5.77 -10.13
CA GLN A 104 -12.94 6.60 -8.98
C GLN A 104 -14.17 6.99 -8.14
N ALA A 105 -15.30 7.28 -8.80
CA ALA A 105 -16.56 7.56 -8.13
C ALA A 105 -17.06 6.38 -7.30
N ASP A 106 -16.92 5.14 -7.79
CA ASP A 106 -17.29 3.93 -7.05
C ASP A 106 -16.44 3.77 -5.78
N LEU A 107 -15.14 4.03 -5.85
CA LEU A 107 -14.23 3.97 -4.71
C LEU A 107 -14.61 5.01 -3.64
N GLN A 108 -14.87 6.25 -4.08
CA GLN A 108 -15.31 7.33 -3.18
C GLN A 108 -16.66 7.02 -2.55
N ALA A 109 -17.62 6.47 -3.30
CA ALA A 109 -18.92 6.07 -2.78
C ALA A 109 -18.79 4.94 -1.75
N ARG A 110 -17.87 4.00 -1.98
CA ARG A 110 -17.62 2.87 -1.08
C ARG A 110 -16.92 3.30 0.22
N PHE A 111 -15.91 4.16 0.13
CA PHE A 111 -15.04 4.50 1.26
C PHE A 111 -15.29 5.90 1.86
N GLY A 112 -16.29 6.63 1.34
CA GLY A 112 -16.84 7.84 1.93
C GLY A 112 -15.99 9.11 1.78
N SER A 113 -14.83 9.06 1.12
CA SER A 113 -13.98 10.23 0.88
C SER A 113 -13.05 10.03 -0.31
N GLU A 114 -12.37 11.10 -0.71
CA GLU A 114 -11.30 11.06 -1.71
C GLU A 114 -9.96 10.54 -1.15
N GLY A 115 -9.91 10.24 0.16
CA GLY A 115 -8.75 9.65 0.80
C GLY A 115 -7.72 10.66 1.32
N ILE A 116 -6.47 10.20 1.41
CA ILE A 116 -5.29 10.99 1.74
C ILE A 116 -4.47 11.31 0.49
N VAL A 117 -3.63 12.34 0.61
CA VAL A 117 -2.74 12.81 -0.46
C VAL A 117 -1.31 12.80 0.02
N PHE A 118 -0.44 12.07 -0.65
CA PHE A 118 0.99 12.11 -0.39
C PHE A 118 1.65 13.32 -1.08
N ALA A 119 2.62 13.95 -0.41
CA ALA A 119 3.20 15.23 -0.84
C ALA A 119 3.79 15.23 -2.25
N ASN A 120 4.47 14.14 -2.64
CA ASN A 120 5.20 14.08 -3.91
C ASN A 120 4.35 13.49 -5.05
N VAL A 121 3.36 12.65 -4.72
CA VAL A 121 2.48 12.01 -5.73
C VAL A 121 1.26 12.89 -6.04
N GLY A 122 0.77 13.64 -5.05
CA GLY A 122 -0.43 14.45 -5.21
C GLY A 122 -1.69 13.58 -5.39
N ARG A 123 -2.71 14.17 -6.02
CA ARG A 123 -4.03 13.54 -6.24
C ARG A 123 -4.20 12.97 -7.65
N ALA A 124 -3.43 13.50 -8.60
CA ALA A 124 -3.50 13.13 -10.00
C ALA A 124 -2.19 13.50 -10.69
N GLY A 125 -1.89 12.83 -11.79
CA GLY A 125 -0.75 13.12 -12.64
C GLY A 125 -1.00 12.73 -14.09
N ALA A 126 -0.29 13.37 -15.01
CA ALA A 126 -0.25 12.99 -16.41
C ALA A 126 0.97 12.12 -16.67
N PHE A 127 0.75 10.94 -17.26
CA PHE A 127 1.78 9.95 -17.58
C PHE A 127 1.68 9.62 -19.07
N GLY A 128 2.35 10.42 -19.89
CA GLY A 128 2.19 10.34 -21.34
C GLY A 128 0.77 10.73 -21.77
N GLU A 129 0.09 9.84 -22.47
CA GLU A 129 -1.28 10.04 -22.95
C GLU A 129 -2.36 9.59 -21.94
N VAL A 130 -1.97 9.29 -20.70
CA VAL A 130 -2.87 8.82 -19.64
C VAL A 130 -2.92 9.82 -18.50
N ALA A 131 -4.12 10.13 -18.04
CA ALA A 131 -4.34 10.75 -16.74
C ALA A 131 -4.54 9.66 -15.70
N ALA A 132 -3.81 9.75 -14.58
CA ALA A 132 -3.95 8.86 -13.45
C ALA A 132 -4.42 9.65 -12.22
N TYR A 133 -5.33 9.06 -11.47
CA TYR A 133 -5.89 9.60 -10.25
C TYR A 133 -5.66 8.62 -9.11
N PHE A 134 -5.21 9.14 -7.97
CA PHE A 134 -4.87 8.33 -6.81
C PHE A 134 -5.95 8.51 -5.73
N THR A 135 -6.51 7.42 -5.27
CA THR A 135 -7.47 7.38 -4.16
C THR A 135 -6.89 6.46 -3.10
N THR A 136 -6.42 7.05 -2.00
CA THR A 136 -5.54 6.37 -1.04
C THR A 136 -6.11 6.42 0.37
N TYR A 137 -6.03 5.33 1.11
CA TYR A 137 -6.55 5.23 2.48
C TYR A 137 -5.56 4.52 3.40
N GLU A 138 -5.50 4.97 4.66
CA GLU A 138 -4.91 4.17 5.73
C GLU A 138 -5.89 3.05 6.10
N ILE A 139 -5.37 1.86 6.40
CA ILE A 139 -6.16 0.75 6.91
C ILE A 139 -6.19 0.84 8.44
N GLU A 140 -7.37 0.67 9.04
CA GLU A 140 -7.56 0.67 10.48
C GLU A 140 -6.66 -0.34 11.20
N GLY A 141 -6.20 0.03 12.40
CA GLY A 141 -5.43 -0.88 13.25
C GLY A 141 -3.95 -1.05 12.88
N GLY A 142 -3.42 -0.35 11.87
CA GLY A 142 -1.99 -0.38 11.60
C GLY A 142 -1.41 0.73 10.72
N ASP A 143 -0.18 0.52 10.24
CA ASP A 143 0.53 1.43 9.33
C ASP A 143 0.27 1.08 7.85
N THR A 144 -0.62 0.15 7.53
CA THR A 144 -0.83 -0.23 6.14
C THR A 144 -1.66 0.81 5.39
N VAL A 145 -1.27 1.09 4.16
CA VAL A 145 -1.96 1.98 3.22
C VAL A 145 -2.34 1.20 1.99
N VAL A 146 -3.56 1.42 1.51
CA VAL A 146 -4.02 0.97 0.19
C VAL A 146 -4.21 2.18 -0.71
N SER A 147 -3.69 2.11 -1.94
CA SER A 147 -3.89 3.14 -2.97
C SER A 147 -4.46 2.50 -4.22
N PHE A 148 -5.54 3.10 -4.70
CA PHE A 148 -6.19 2.75 -5.95
C PHE A 148 -5.79 3.79 -7.01
N THR A 149 -5.22 3.31 -8.11
CA THR A 149 -4.93 4.15 -9.27
C THR A 149 -6.00 3.92 -10.32
N THR A 150 -6.78 4.94 -10.63
CA THR A 150 -7.73 4.92 -11.74
C THR A 150 -7.19 5.75 -12.91
N THR A 151 -7.38 5.28 -14.14
CA THR A 151 -6.84 5.94 -15.33
C THR A 151 -7.89 6.24 -16.38
N GLU A 152 -7.65 7.27 -17.18
CA GLU A 152 -8.38 7.57 -18.41
C GLU A 152 -7.46 8.19 -19.47
N PRO A 153 -7.82 8.18 -20.76
CA PRO A 153 -7.06 8.89 -21.78
C PRO A 153 -6.98 10.40 -21.46
N LEU A 154 -5.78 10.97 -21.49
CA LEU A 154 -5.52 12.37 -21.15
C LEU A 154 -6.34 13.32 -22.03
N ALA A 155 -6.53 12.97 -23.31
CA ALA A 155 -7.33 13.74 -24.26
C ALA A 155 -8.83 13.81 -23.91
N GLU A 156 -9.32 12.92 -23.04
CA GLU A 156 -10.72 12.84 -22.62
C GLU A 156 -10.96 13.50 -21.25
N THR A 157 -9.90 13.99 -20.60
CA THR A 157 -9.99 14.65 -19.30
C THR A 157 -10.78 15.97 -19.37
N SER A 158 -11.69 16.15 -18.42
CA SER A 158 -12.48 17.37 -18.24
C SER A 158 -12.85 17.53 -16.76
N GLU A 159 -13.36 18.69 -16.34
CA GLU A 159 -13.83 18.84 -14.96
C GLU A 159 -14.97 17.85 -14.68
N GLY A 160 -14.81 17.00 -13.64
CA GLY A 160 -15.82 16.02 -13.22
C GLY A 160 -15.65 14.60 -13.77
N THR A 161 -14.49 14.23 -14.34
CA THR A 161 -14.24 12.89 -14.94
C THR A 161 -14.01 11.73 -13.97
N SER A 162 -14.22 11.91 -12.66
CA SER A 162 -14.10 10.81 -11.67
C SER A 162 -15.00 9.59 -11.98
N ALA A 163 -16.06 9.77 -12.76
CA ALA A 163 -16.95 8.69 -13.20
C ALA A 163 -16.47 7.92 -14.45
N ARG A 164 -15.42 8.39 -15.15
CA ARG A 164 -14.93 7.78 -16.41
C ARG A 164 -13.59 7.08 -16.24
N SER A 165 -12.77 7.50 -15.29
CA SER A 165 -11.53 6.79 -14.98
C SER A 165 -11.85 5.44 -14.34
N THR A 166 -11.13 4.40 -14.76
CA THR A 166 -11.33 3.02 -14.29
C THR A 166 -10.07 2.49 -13.62
N LEU A 167 -10.24 1.57 -12.67
CA LEU A 167 -9.15 1.03 -11.86
C LEU A 167 -8.10 0.32 -12.70
N ASP A 168 -6.87 0.78 -12.62
CA ASP A 168 -5.71 0.23 -13.33
C ASP A 168 -4.78 -0.55 -12.39
N SER A 169 -4.52 0.00 -11.19
CA SER A 169 -3.65 -0.65 -10.21
C SER A 169 -4.15 -0.51 -8.78
N VAL A 170 -3.81 -1.50 -7.96
CA VAL A 170 -3.98 -1.47 -6.51
C VAL A 170 -2.61 -1.64 -5.86
N VAL A 171 -2.22 -0.69 -5.04
CA VAL A 171 -1.01 -0.73 -4.22
C VAL A 171 -1.41 -0.98 -2.78
N VAL A 172 -0.69 -1.89 -2.11
CA VAL A 172 -0.78 -2.12 -0.68
C VAL A 172 0.63 -2.07 -0.11
N ALA A 173 0.87 -1.16 0.82
CA ALA A 173 2.21 -0.91 1.32
C ALA A 173 2.23 -0.44 2.76
N GLN A 174 3.37 -0.61 3.41
CA GLN A 174 3.64 0.02 4.70
C GLN A 174 3.68 1.54 4.51
N GLY A 175 2.93 2.26 5.32
CA GLY A 175 2.81 3.71 5.27
C GLY A 175 4.14 4.40 5.57
N THR A 176 4.95 3.83 6.45
CA THR A 176 6.34 4.26 6.71
C THR A 176 7.23 4.16 5.48
N TYR A 177 7.06 3.14 4.65
CA TYR A 177 7.74 3.04 3.35
C TYR A 177 7.21 4.10 2.38
N LEU A 178 5.88 4.23 2.23
CA LEU A 178 5.29 5.25 1.36
C LEU A 178 5.64 6.68 1.77
N ASN A 179 5.83 6.96 3.05
CA ASN A 179 6.29 8.26 3.52
C ASN A 179 7.67 8.64 2.95
N GLN A 180 8.53 7.65 2.70
CA GLN A 180 9.86 7.86 2.13
C GLN A 180 9.79 8.06 0.62
N VAL A 181 8.99 7.25 -0.09
CA VAL A 181 8.94 7.26 -1.55
C VAL A 181 7.91 8.23 -2.14
N TRP A 182 6.80 8.46 -1.45
CA TRP A 182 5.69 9.32 -1.87
C TRP A 182 5.57 10.61 -1.03
N GLY A 183 6.21 10.67 0.14
CA GLY A 183 6.37 11.89 0.95
C GLY A 183 5.53 11.93 2.23
N LEU A 184 6.05 12.61 3.27
CA LEU A 184 5.53 12.54 4.65
C LEU A 184 4.20 13.27 4.90
N ASN A 185 3.86 14.28 4.09
CA ASN A 185 2.67 15.11 4.33
C ASN A 185 1.44 14.47 3.69
N ARG A 186 0.72 13.64 4.47
CA ARG A 186 -0.53 12.96 4.09
C ARG A 186 -1.72 13.91 4.28
N GLY A 187 -1.93 14.83 3.34
CA GLY A 187 -3.08 15.73 3.37
C GLY A 187 -4.38 14.93 3.42
N ARG A 188 -5.16 15.05 4.51
CA ARG A 188 -6.44 14.35 4.68
C ARG A 188 -7.55 15.17 4.04
N LEU A 189 -8.24 14.60 3.06
CA LEU A 189 -9.33 15.28 2.35
C LEU A 189 -10.62 15.27 3.18
N PRO A 190 -11.59 16.16 2.90
CA PRO A 190 -12.85 16.22 3.65
C PRO A 190 -13.56 14.86 3.73
N GLY A 191 -14.08 14.54 4.92
CA GLY A 191 -14.78 13.28 5.17
C GLY A 191 -13.87 12.06 5.36
N TYR A 192 -12.54 12.23 5.31
CA TYR A 192 -11.61 11.12 5.47
C TYR A 192 -11.67 10.46 6.85
N ALA A 193 -11.72 9.13 6.82
CA ALA A 193 -11.37 8.24 7.91
C ALA A 193 -10.54 7.06 7.34
N PRO A 194 -9.67 6.43 8.16
CA PRO A 194 -9.12 5.13 7.82
C PRO A 194 -10.23 4.12 7.51
N ILE A 195 -9.96 3.15 6.64
CA ILE A 195 -10.95 2.15 6.23
C ILE A 195 -10.71 0.83 6.96
N PRO A 196 -11.76 0.03 7.22
CA PRO A 196 -11.58 -1.36 7.62
C PRO A 196 -10.74 -2.12 6.57
N ASP A 197 -10.11 -3.21 6.99
CA ASP A 197 -9.35 -4.06 6.07
C ASP A 197 -10.22 -4.52 4.89
N PRO A 198 -9.94 -4.07 3.66
CA PRO A 198 -10.75 -4.44 2.50
C PRO A 198 -10.39 -5.83 1.94
N PHE A 199 -9.36 -6.50 2.49
CA PHE A 199 -8.89 -7.82 2.07
C PHE A 199 -9.36 -8.95 3.00
N GLY A 200 -9.95 -8.60 4.15
CA GLY A 200 -10.58 -9.57 5.07
C GLY A 200 -12.03 -9.85 4.67
N ASP A 201 -12.44 -11.11 4.79
CA ASP A 201 -13.86 -11.52 4.78
C ASP A 201 -14.52 -11.26 6.15
#